data_AF-A0A7R7JDR2-F1
#
_entry.id   AF-A0A7R7JDR2-F1
#
_cell.length_a   1.000
_cell.length_b   1.000
_cell.length_c   1.000
_cell.angle_alpha   90.00
_cell.angle_beta   90.00
_cell.angle_gamma   90.00
#
_symmetry.space_group_name_H-M   'P 1'
#
loop_
_entity.id
_entity.type
_entity.pdbx_description
1 polymer ?
#
loop_
_entity_poly.entity_id
_entity_poly.type
_entity_poly.pdbx_seq_one_letter_code
_entity_poly.pdbx_strand_id
1 'polypeptide(L)'
;MHAFTNFIKLTLGLAAIMAFLSGCGGIHSFPHQARAGDTVALAVGWMETFERNEVTVHITASDGTVTTLAPGDPAVRAVVNLYPDPLSYNMVGVRTGLRDYRGGSDYGSVIEGMHTGNDPDWYETVIFLDLPTNLPTGISEIDMQSAEGENYSISVDIIPGQGEPDTFEAESLGGLSQMQLRSLERAPHYIVKFDGADQYPAAIHIQLTHDPDETAGGEGIAYVVNPRTERKNLSWTDDGTNMQVMITPSGDGTWEDSRLSAYGWKRYKFYVTGNITNLQAQNVNAYDSVGNPISGITANIIERSYTTSPD
;
A
#
# COMPACT_ATOMS: atom_id res chain seq x y z
N MET A 1 -41.15 14.00 49.00
CA MET A 1 -41.08 12.81 48.12
C MET A 1 -40.93 13.17 46.63
N HIS A 2 -41.55 14.25 46.12
CA HIS A 2 -41.39 14.70 44.73
C HIS A 2 -39.97 15.17 44.33
N ALA A 3 -39.20 15.75 45.24
CA ALA A 3 -37.84 16.23 44.92
C ALA A 3 -36.86 15.08 44.59
N PHE A 4 -37.04 13.92 45.22
CA PHE A 4 -36.16 12.76 45.02
C PHE A 4 -36.39 12.09 43.66
N THR A 5 -37.64 12.07 43.18
CA THR A 5 -38.01 11.52 41.87
C THR A 5 -37.49 12.36 40.71
N ASN A 6 -37.41 13.68 40.88
CA ASN A 6 -36.87 14.57 39.86
C ASN A 6 -35.34 14.48 39.75
N PHE A 7 -34.66 14.21 40.87
CA PHE A 7 -33.20 14.03 40.87
C PHE A 7 -32.80 12.76 40.10
N ILE A 8 -33.48 11.63 40.33
CA ILE A 8 -33.20 10.36 39.61
C ILE A 8 -33.43 10.50 38.10
N LYS A 9 -34.49 11.21 37.69
CA LYS A 9 -34.77 11.46 36.25
C LYS A 9 -33.71 12.33 35.59
N LEU A 10 -33.19 13.32 36.31
CA LEU A 10 -32.10 14.19 35.82
C LEU A 10 -30.81 13.38 35.64
N THR A 11 -30.44 12.52 36.61
CA THR A 11 -29.21 11.72 36.54
C THR A 11 -29.27 10.67 35.44
N LEU A 12 -30.42 9.99 35.25
CA LEU A 12 -30.63 9.05 34.14
C LEU A 12 -30.63 9.76 32.78
N GLY A 13 -31.22 10.95 32.69
CA GLY A 13 -31.18 11.78 31.48
C GLY A 13 -29.77 12.22 31.11
N LEU A 14 -28.96 12.61 32.11
CA LEU A 14 -27.58 13.04 31.89
C LEU A 14 -26.68 11.86 31.48
N ALA A 15 -26.88 10.67 32.08
CA ALA A 15 -26.15 9.46 31.70
C ALA A 15 -26.49 9.00 30.28
N ALA A 16 -27.76 9.11 29.86
CA ALA A 16 -28.17 8.81 28.49
C ALA A 16 -27.57 9.80 27.48
N ILE A 17 -27.53 11.10 27.79
CA ILE A 17 -26.93 12.12 26.92
C ILE A 17 -25.41 11.92 26.80
N MET A 18 -24.72 11.55 27.89
CA MET A 18 -23.29 11.24 27.82
C MET A 18 -22.99 9.96 27.01
N ALA A 19 -23.88 8.97 27.02
CA ALA A 19 -23.77 7.79 26.16
C ALA A 19 -23.99 8.09 24.66
N PHE A 20 -24.71 9.17 24.32
CA PHE A 20 -24.87 9.63 22.93
C PHE A 20 -23.73 10.54 22.45
N LEU A 21 -22.91 11.07 23.36
CA LEU A 21 -21.76 11.94 23.03
C LEU A 21 -20.43 11.17 22.98
N SER A 22 -20.41 9.90 23.37
CA SER A 22 -19.23 9.04 23.21
C SER A 22 -19.11 8.55 21.76
N GLY A 23 -18.25 9.23 20.99
CA GLY A 23 -17.53 8.58 19.89
C GLY A 23 -17.97 8.96 18.48
N CYS A 24 -17.82 10.23 18.10
CA CYS A 24 -17.49 10.54 16.71
C CYS A 24 -15.99 10.21 16.51
N GLY A 25 -15.65 8.92 16.54
CA GLY A 25 -14.28 8.42 16.32
C GLY A 25 -13.79 8.62 14.89
N GLY A 26 -14.69 8.93 13.96
CA GLY A 26 -14.39 9.08 12.53
C GLY A 26 -13.66 10.36 12.11
N ILE A 27 -13.17 11.21 13.03
CA ILE A 27 -12.51 12.49 12.67
C ILE A 27 -10.98 12.39 12.68
N HIS A 28 -10.40 11.39 13.35
CA HIS A 28 -8.95 11.17 13.34
C HIS A 28 -8.63 9.82 12.71
N SER A 29 -8.39 9.81 11.40
CA SER A 29 -8.04 8.61 10.65
C SER A 29 -6.74 7.94 11.09
N PHE A 30 -5.86 8.67 11.80
CA PHE A 30 -4.59 8.16 12.36
C PHE A 30 -4.44 8.64 13.80
N PRO A 31 -5.20 8.07 14.75
CA PRO A 31 -5.21 8.60 16.10
C PRO A 31 -3.98 8.08 16.87
N HIS A 32 -3.24 8.99 17.51
CA HIS A 32 -2.23 8.62 18.50
C HIS A 32 -2.85 8.13 19.82
N GLN A 33 -4.18 8.13 19.93
CA GLN A 33 -4.96 7.76 21.11
C GLN A 33 -6.12 6.84 20.72
N ALA A 34 -6.30 5.74 21.43
CA ALA A 34 -7.40 4.80 21.19
C ALA A 34 -7.86 4.17 22.51
N ARG A 35 -9.05 3.57 22.55
CA ARG A 35 -9.44 2.69 23.66
C ARG A 35 -9.09 1.25 23.32
N ALA A 36 -8.93 0.42 24.33
CA ALA A 36 -8.82 -1.02 24.13
C ALA A 36 -10.05 -1.54 23.36
N GLY A 37 -9.85 -2.30 22.28
CA GLY A 37 -10.92 -2.77 21.40
C GLY A 37 -11.24 -1.90 20.19
N ASP A 38 -10.75 -0.64 20.11
CA ASP A 38 -10.95 0.19 18.91
C ASP A 38 -10.13 -0.36 17.72
N THR A 39 -10.61 -0.11 16.49
CA THR A 39 -9.76 -0.22 15.29
C THR A 39 -8.90 1.03 15.13
N VAL A 40 -7.61 0.84 14.86
CA VAL A 40 -6.67 1.91 14.51
C VAL A 40 -6.17 1.74 13.08
N ALA A 41 -5.92 2.86 12.39
CA ALA A 41 -5.19 2.84 11.12
C ALA A 41 -3.76 3.31 11.38
N LEU A 42 -2.79 2.45 11.07
CA LEU A 42 -1.37 2.68 11.31
C LEU A 42 -0.69 2.96 9.98
N ALA A 43 -0.32 4.22 9.73
CA ALA A 43 0.50 4.60 8.59
C ALA A 43 1.96 4.21 8.86
N VAL A 44 2.51 3.30 8.05
CA VAL A 44 3.82 2.66 8.29
C VAL A 44 4.85 3.01 7.21
N GLY A 45 4.58 3.99 6.36
CA GLY A 45 5.49 4.39 5.29
C GLY A 45 5.39 3.52 4.04
N TRP A 46 6.46 3.54 3.24
CA TRP A 46 6.58 2.72 2.03
C TRP A 46 7.14 1.34 2.40
N MET A 47 6.26 0.35 2.44
CA MET A 47 6.60 -1.06 2.71
C MET A 47 6.25 -1.92 1.49
N GLU A 48 7.24 -2.59 0.91
CA GLU A 48 7.06 -3.44 -0.28
C GLU A 48 6.56 -4.85 0.08
N THR A 49 6.76 -5.27 1.33
CA THR A 49 6.59 -6.66 1.79
C THR A 49 5.64 -6.76 2.98
N PHE A 50 4.99 -5.66 3.35
CA PHE A 50 3.90 -5.65 4.31
C PHE A 50 2.62 -6.15 3.64
N GLU A 51 2.26 -7.37 3.98
CA GLU A 51 1.03 -8.01 3.52
C GLU A 51 0.34 -8.65 4.72
N ARG A 52 -1.00 -8.68 4.72
CA ARG A 52 -1.78 -9.17 5.86
C ARG A 52 -1.40 -10.59 6.28
N ASN A 53 -1.11 -11.45 5.31
CA ASN A 53 -0.73 -12.85 5.54
C ASN A 53 0.76 -13.07 5.78
N GLU A 54 1.57 -12.00 5.77
CA GLU A 54 3.02 -12.07 5.99
C GLU A 54 3.50 -11.20 7.16
N VAL A 55 2.65 -10.32 7.67
CA VAL A 55 2.97 -9.43 8.80
C VAL A 55 2.68 -10.10 10.14
N THR A 56 3.67 -10.09 11.02
CA THR A 56 3.50 -10.39 12.45
C THR A 56 3.42 -9.07 13.21
N VAL A 57 2.49 -8.97 14.15
CA VAL A 57 2.31 -7.77 14.99
C VAL A 57 2.57 -8.12 16.45
N HIS A 58 3.44 -7.38 17.12
CA HIS A 58 3.67 -7.46 18.56
C HIS A 58 3.17 -6.17 19.22
N ILE A 59 2.23 -6.32 20.14
CA ILE A 59 1.69 -5.20 20.92
C ILE A 59 2.24 -5.34 22.33
N THR A 60 3.18 -4.46 22.69
CA THR A 60 3.71 -4.34 24.05
C THR A 60 2.90 -3.31 24.82
N ALA A 61 2.05 -3.77 25.72
CA ALA A 61 1.21 -2.93 26.55
C ALA A 61 2.01 -2.13 27.60
N SER A 62 1.38 -1.12 28.19
CA SER A 62 2.01 -0.24 29.20
C SER A 62 2.46 -0.96 30.49
N ASP A 63 1.91 -2.15 30.76
CA ASP A 63 2.31 -3.02 31.87
C ASP A 63 3.39 -4.05 31.51
N GLY A 64 3.88 -4.02 30.25
CA GLY A 64 4.90 -4.91 29.72
C GLY A 64 4.34 -6.23 29.15
N THR A 65 3.03 -6.46 29.18
CA THR A 65 2.41 -7.62 28.54
C THR A 65 2.56 -7.54 27.02
N VAL A 66 3.04 -8.62 26.39
CA VAL A 66 3.17 -8.70 24.94
C VAL A 66 2.05 -9.58 24.37
N THR A 67 1.28 -9.03 23.44
CA THR A 67 0.35 -9.78 22.60
C THR A 67 0.94 -9.92 21.21
N THR A 68 0.99 -11.15 20.69
CA THR A 68 1.48 -11.42 19.34
C THR A 68 0.32 -11.86 18.46
N LEU A 69 0.12 -11.15 17.35
CA LEU A 69 -0.79 -11.50 16.26
C LEU A 69 0.04 -12.14 15.16
N ALA A 70 -0.31 -13.38 14.81
CA ALA A 70 0.39 -14.13 13.77
C ALA A 70 0.03 -13.61 12.36
N PRO A 71 0.81 -13.95 11.33
CA PRO A 71 0.44 -13.63 9.95
C PRO A 71 -0.97 -14.15 9.61
N GLY A 72 -1.79 -13.29 9.01
CA GLY A 72 -3.17 -13.58 8.64
C GLY A 72 -4.19 -13.48 9.79
N ASP A 73 -3.78 -13.06 11.00
CA ASP A 73 -4.67 -12.87 12.15
C ASP A 73 -5.87 -11.95 11.80
N PRO A 74 -7.11 -12.32 12.18
CA PRO A 74 -8.30 -11.54 11.83
C PRO A 74 -8.31 -10.11 12.43
N ALA A 75 -7.55 -9.85 13.50
CA ALA A 75 -7.40 -8.51 14.06
C ALA A 75 -6.61 -7.58 13.13
N VAL A 76 -5.73 -8.12 12.27
CA VAL A 76 -5.17 -7.38 11.13
C VAL A 76 -6.19 -7.44 10.00
N ARG A 77 -7.04 -6.41 9.91
CA ARG A 77 -8.22 -6.43 9.06
C ARG A 77 -7.92 -6.22 7.60
N ALA A 78 -7.01 -5.29 7.31
CA ALA A 78 -6.46 -5.10 5.98
C ALA A 78 -5.11 -4.37 6.00
N VAL A 79 -4.29 -4.61 4.97
CA VAL A 79 -3.07 -3.86 4.67
C VAL A 79 -3.20 -3.21 3.30
N VAL A 80 -3.44 -1.90 3.28
CA VAL A 80 -3.78 -1.15 2.06
C VAL A 80 -2.70 -0.13 1.72
N ASN A 81 -2.58 0.20 0.42
CA ASN A 81 -1.66 1.22 -0.06
C ASN A 81 -2.42 2.46 -0.52
N LEU A 82 -2.11 3.61 0.07
CA LEU A 82 -2.68 4.90 -0.28
C LEU A 82 -1.72 5.68 -1.16
N TYR A 83 -2.17 6.03 -2.37
CA TYR A 83 -1.37 6.83 -3.30
C TYR A 83 -1.63 8.32 -3.09
N PRO A 84 -0.60 9.17 -3.22
CA PRO A 84 -0.82 10.61 -3.26
C PRO A 84 -1.72 10.97 -4.44
N ASP A 85 -2.61 11.93 -4.24
CA ASP A 85 -3.42 12.49 -5.33
C ASP A 85 -2.48 12.92 -6.48
N PRO A 86 -2.71 12.46 -7.72
CA PRO A 86 -1.87 12.79 -8.87
C PRO A 86 -1.79 14.31 -9.15
N LEU A 87 -2.76 15.09 -8.68
CA LEU A 87 -2.81 16.55 -8.78
C LEU A 87 -2.28 17.26 -7.51
N SER A 88 -1.83 16.53 -6.50
CA SER A 88 -1.26 17.12 -5.29
C SER A 88 0.00 17.94 -5.61
N TYR A 89 0.26 18.98 -4.81
CA TYR A 89 1.46 19.81 -4.94
C TYR A 89 2.76 19.00 -4.79
N ASN A 90 2.75 17.90 -4.04
CA ASN A 90 3.91 17.00 -3.97
C ASN A 90 4.17 16.37 -5.34
N MET A 91 3.12 15.83 -5.97
CA MET A 91 3.23 15.15 -7.26
C MET A 91 3.54 16.13 -8.39
N VAL A 92 2.80 17.23 -8.49
CA VAL A 92 2.99 18.26 -9.52
C VAL A 92 4.32 19.00 -9.33
N GLY A 93 4.66 19.38 -8.08
CA GLY A 93 5.85 20.16 -7.76
C GLY A 93 7.15 19.41 -8.05
N VAL A 94 7.25 18.13 -7.67
CA VAL A 94 8.43 17.29 -7.99
C VAL A 94 8.66 17.19 -9.51
N ARG A 95 7.58 17.21 -10.29
CA ARG A 95 7.64 16.97 -11.74
C ARG A 95 7.91 18.22 -12.55
N THR A 96 7.19 19.28 -12.24
CA THR A 96 7.27 20.54 -12.99
C THR A 96 8.41 21.44 -12.52
N GLY A 97 9.02 21.12 -11.37
CA GLY A 97 9.96 22.03 -10.71
C GLY A 97 9.29 23.30 -10.18
N LEU A 98 7.94 23.34 -10.17
CA LEU A 98 7.19 24.42 -9.55
C LEU A 98 7.46 24.40 -8.05
N ARG A 99 8.17 25.43 -7.59
CA ARG A 99 8.48 25.66 -6.17
C ARG A 99 7.39 26.46 -5.46
N ASP A 100 6.37 26.92 -6.20
CA ASP A 100 5.33 27.76 -5.65
C ASP A 100 4.37 26.95 -4.76
N TYR A 101 4.31 27.41 -3.50
CA TYR A 101 3.58 26.91 -2.33
C TYR A 101 4.18 25.71 -1.55
N ARG A 102 4.63 26.04 -0.32
CA ARG A 102 4.82 25.14 0.84
C ARG A 102 5.82 23.98 0.72
N GLY A 103 6.79 24.05 -0.20
CA GLY A 103 7.88 23.06 -0.24
C GLY A 103 7.44 21.66 -0.70
N GLY A 104 6.33 21.54 -1.44
CA GLY A 104 5.84 20.25 -1.96
C GLY A 104 6.85 19.55 -2.88
N SER A 105 7.59 20.30 -3.69
CA SER A 105 8.69 19.75 -4.50
C SER A 105 9.82 19.17 -3.65
N ASP A 106 10.16 19.83 -2.54
CA ASP A 106 11.24 19.42 -1.66
C ASP A 106 10.82 18.18 -0.86
N TYR A 107 9.60 18.19 -0.32
CA TYR A 107 9.05 17.05 0.42
C TYR A 107 8.88 15.82 -0.48
N GLY A 108 8.29 15.97 -1.67
CA GLY A 108 8.16 14.86 -2.60
C GLY A 108 9.51 14.33 -3.11
N SER A 109 10.53 15.20 -3.21
CA SER A 109 11.90 14.79 -3.56
C SER A 109 12.60 14.05 -2.42
N VAL A 110 12.34 14.43 -1.16
CA VAL A 110 12.79 13.68 0.03
C VAL A 110 12.13 12.31 0.06
N ILE A 111 10.84 12.20 -0.24
CA ILE A 111 10.16 10.90 -0.28
C ILE A 111 10.73 10.02 -1.38
N GLU A 112 10.79 10.53 -2.61
CA GLU A 112 11.34 9.77 -3.73
C GLU A 112 12.81 9.38 -3.46
N GLY A 113 13.62 10.31 -2.94
CA GLY A 113 15.06 10.07 -2.74
C GLY A 113 15.40 9.20 -1.52
N MET A 114 14.83 9.51 -0.37
CA MET A 114 15.22 8.94 0.92
C MET A 114 14.34 7.77 1.36
N HIS A 115 13.06 7.78 1.00
CA HIS A 115 12.11 6.77 1.48
C HIS A 115 11.89 5.66 0.45
N THR A 116 11.76 5.97 -0.85
CA THR A 116 11.57 4.94 -1.88
C THR A 116 12.86 4.50 -2.57
N GLY A 117 14.00 5.12 -2.24
CA GLY A 117 15.27 4.87 -2.92
C GLY A 117 15.17 5.10 -4.43
N ASN A 118 14.39 6.11 -4.83
CA ASN A 118 14.02 6.52 -6.17
C ASN A 118 13.18 5.53 -6.98
N ASP A 119 12.54 4.57 -6.29
CA ASP A 119 11.50 3.78 -6.91
C ASP A 119 10.30 4.70 -7.27
N PRO A 120 9.81 4.65 -8.52
CA PRO A 120 8.70 5.49 -8.94
C PRO A 120 7.36 5.08 -8.32
N ASP A 121 7.23 3.88 -7.78
CA ASP A 121 6.01 3.38 -7.13
C ASP A 121 5.92 3.88 -5.69
N TRP A 122 5.35 5.07 -5.52
CA TRP A 122 5.25 5.74 -4.23
C TRP A 122 3.80 5.68 -3.70
N TYR A 123 3.65 5.00 -2.56
CA TYR A 123 2.44 4.92 -1.75
C TYR A 123 2.79 4.95 -0.26
N GLU A 124 1.79 5.16 0.58
CA GLU A 124 1.83 4.97 2.03
C GLU A 124 1.07 3.69 2.37
N THR A 125 1.73 2.70 2.98
CA THR A 125 1.08 1.51 3.51
C THR A 125 0.37 1.87 4.81
N VAL A 126 -0.90 1.48 4.94
CA VAL A 126 -1.62 1.58 6.20
C VAL A 126 -2.24 0.25 6.59
N ILE A 127 -2.04 -0.11 7.85
CA ILE A 127 -2.56 -1.32 8.46
C ILE A 127 -3.78 -0.95 9.30
N PHE A 128 -4.92 -1.58 9.03
CA PHE A 128 -6.11 -1.51 9.87
C PHE A 128 -6.05 -2.63 10.91
N LEU A 129 -5.92 -2.26 12.17
CA LEU A 129 -5.67 -3.18 13.28
C LEU A 129 -6.73 -2.99 14.38
N ASP A 130 -7.39 -4.07 14.77
CA ASP A 130 -8.20 -4.11 15.98
C ASP A 130 -7.31 -4.31 17.21
N LEU A 131 -7.37 -3.36 18.16
CA LEU A 131 -6.60 -3.46 19.40
C LEU A 131 -7.21 -4.51 20.34
N PRO A 132 -6.41 -5.28 21.10
CA PRO A 132 -6.95 -6.17 22.13
C PRO A 132 -7.83 -5.43 23.15
N THR A 133 -8.95 -6.04 23.53
CA THR A 133 -9.95 -5.44 24.44
C THR A 133 -9.47 -5.33 25.88
N ASN A 134 -8.38 -6.00 26.23
CA ASN A 134 -7.80 -6.06 27.57
C ASN A 134 -6.53 -5.21 27.73
N LEU A 135 -6.22 -4.30 26.81
CA LEU A 135 -5.07 -3.42 26.95
C LEU A 135 -5.24 -2.48 28.17
N PRO A 136 -4.24 -2.39 29.06
CA PRO A 136 -4.22 -1.39 30.13
C PRO A 136 -4.08 0.02 29.55
N THR A 137 -4.55 1.01 30.29
CA THR A 137 -4.36 2.41 29.92
C THR A 137 -2.88 2.81 29.93
N GLY A 138 -2.48 3.69 29.03
CA GLY A 138 -1.11 4.16 28.84
C GLY A 138 -0.55 3.81 27.47
N ILE A 139 0.71 4.14 27.25
CA ILE A 139 1.37 3.95 25.96
C ILE A 139 1.60 2.46 25.72
N SER A 140 1.09 1.97 24.59
CA SER A 140 1.43 0.66 24.03
C SER A 140 2.30 0.85 22.79
N GLU A 141 3.34 0.04 22.65
CA GLU A 141 4.17 -0.01 21.45
C GLU A 141 3.65 -1.13 20.54
N ILE A 142 3.50 -0.82 19.25
CA ILE A 142 3.07 -1.76 18.22
C ILE A 142 4.23 -1.93 17.25
N ASP A 143 4.86 -3.10 17.30
CA ASP A 143 5.93 -3.51 16.41
C ASP A 143 5.36 -4.41 15.32
N MET A 144 5.65 -4.09 14.06
CA MET A 144 5.19 -4.84 12.89
C MET A 144 6.41 -5.34 12.12
N GLN A 145 6.38 -6.60 11.71
CA GLN A 145 7.47 -7.22 10.97
C GLN A 145 6.92 -8.10 9.86
N SER A 146 7.44 -7.94 8.64
CA SER A 146 7.16 -8.85 7.53
C SER A 146 8.11 -10.05 7.52
N ALA A 147 7.71 -11.13 6.85
CA ALA A 147 8.54 -12.31 6.64
C ALA A 147 9.88 -12.00 5.93
N GLU A 148 9.91 -10.93 5.11
CA GLU A 148 11.08 -10.53 4.32
C GLU A 148 12.00 -9.54 5.04
N GLY A 149 11.66 -9.14 6.25
CA GLY A 149 12.53 -8.37 7.14
C GLY A 149 12.25 -6.88 7.23
N GLU A 150 11.32 -6.33 6.44
CA GLU A 150 10.80 -4.98 6.70
C GLU A 150 10.17 -4.94 8.09
N ASN A 151 10.38 -3.84 8.82
CA ASN A 151 9.84 -3.63 10.15
C ASN A 151 9.50 -2.16 10.40
N TYR A 152 8.54 -1.92 11.30
CA TYR A 152 8.13 -0.60 11.72
C TYR A 152 7.55 -0.63 13.14
N SER A 153 7.78 0.42 13.91
CA SER A 153 7.28 0.56 15.29
C SER A 153 6.50 1.86 15.43
N ILE A 154 5.35 1.79 16.09
CA ILE A 154 4.49 2.95 16.38
C ILE A 154 3.86 2.85 17.77
N SER A 155 3.81 3.98 18.47
CA SER A 155 3.20 4.06 19.80
C SER A 155 1.75 4.55 19.72
N VAL A 156 0.87 3.91 20.49
CA VAL A 156 -0.54 4.30 20.65
C VAL A 156 -0.85 4.48 22.13
N ASP A 157 -1.39 5.64 22.51
CA ASP A 157 -1.80 5.93 23.88
C ASP A 157 -3.20 5.37 24.15
N ILE A 158 -3.28 4.34 24.99
CA ILE A 158 -4.53 3.68 25.36
C ILE A 158 -5.22 4.50 26.46
N ILE A 159 -6.35 5.11 26.12
CA ILE A 159 -7.13 5.93 27.05
C ILE A 159 -8.22 5.11 27.75
N PRO A 160 -8.72 5.54 28.93
CA PRO A 160 -9.77 4.84 29.64
C PRO A 160 -11.06 4.69 28.81
N GLY A 161 -11.62 3.49 28.81
CA GLY A 161 -12.90 3.18 28.16
C GLY A 161 -12.87 1.84 27.44
N GLN A 162 -14.02 1.43 26.93
CA GLN A 162 -14.13 0.31 26.00
C GLN A 162 -14.30 0.87 24.59
N GLY A 163 -13.45 0.42 23.69
CA GLY A 163 -13.53 0.64 22.25
C GLY A 163 -14.30 -0.46 21.55
N GLU A 164 -14.58 -0.26 20.27
CA GLU A 164 -15.22 -1.24 19.41
C GLU A 164 -14.61 -1.20 18.00
N PRO A 165 -14.55 -2.32 17.27
CA PRO A 165 -14.06 -2.32 15.90
C PRO A 165 -14.88 -1.40 14.98
N ASP A 166 -14.19 -0.62 14.15
CA ASP A 166 -14.82 0.29 13.18
C ASP A 166 -15.48 -0.49 12.04
N THR A 167 -16.57 -0.01 11.46
CA THR A 167 -17.24 -0.72 10.35
C THR A 167 -16.86 -0.18 8.97
N PHE A 168 -16.11 0.92 8.90
CA PHE A 168 -15.75 1.68 7.70
C PHE A 168 -16.97 1.95 6.81
N GLU A 169 -17.64 3.08 6.99
CA GLU A 169 -18.82 3.38 6.18
C GLU A 169 -18.45 3.83 4.77
N ALA A 170 -18.98 3.14 3.76
CA ALA A 170 -19.00 3.58 2.38
C ALA A 170 -20.27 4.40 2.11
N GLU A 171 -20.10 5.55 1.44
CA GLU A 171 -21.22 6.42 1.08
C GLU A 171 -22.29 5.63 0.33
N SER A 172 -23.52 5.61 0.86
CA SER A 172 -24.68 4.90 0.31
C SER A 172 -24.64 3.36 0.32
N LEU A 173 -23.57 2.73 0.83
CA LEU A 173 -23.44 1.26 0.91
C LEU A 173 -23.38 0.72 2.35
N GLY A 174 -23.24 1.60 3.34
CA GLY A 174 -23.12 1.22 4.76
C GLY A 174 -21.72 0.74 5.11
N GLY A 175 -21.58 0.04 6.25
CA GLY A 175 -20.29 -0.50 6.70
C GLY A 175 -19.71 -1.53 5.73
N LEU A 176 -18.40 -1.45 5.46
CA LEU A 176 -17.67 -2.43 4.68
C LEU A 176 -17.61 -3.76 5.43
N SER A 177 -18.04 -4.84 4.77
CA SER A 177 -17.70 -6.20 5.20
C SER A 177 -16.19 -6.41 5.17
N GLN A 178 -15.71 -7.40 5.93
CA GLN A 178 -14.29 -7.75 5.95
C GLN A 178 -13.76 -8.09 4.55
N MET A 179 -14.56 -8.78 3.72
CA MET A 179 -14.19 -9.10 2.33
C MET A 179 -14.06 -7.84 1.47
N GLN A 180 -14.97 -6.87 1.62
CA GLN A 180 -14.87 -5.60 0.89
C GLN A 180 -13.65 -4.79 1.32
N LEU A 181 -13.33 -4.76 2.62
CA LEU A 181 -12.13 -4.10 3.11
C LEU A 181 -10.85 -4.78 2.58
N ARG A 182 -10.80 -6.12 2.59
CA ARG A 182 -9.70 -6.91 2.00
C ARG A 182 -9.56 -6.70 0.49
N SER A 183 -10.63 -6.36 -0.22
CA SER A 183 -10.55 -6.08 -1.67
C SER A 183 -9.78 -4.81 -2.02
N LEU A 184 -9.43 -3.99 -1.01
CA LEU A 184 -8.57 -2.81 -1.16
C LEU A 184 -7.07 -3.14 -1.06
N GLU A 185 -6.71 -4.36 -0.66
CA GLU A 185 -5.32 -4.85 -0.61
C GLU A 185 -4.76 -5.05 -2.03
N ARG A 186 -3.44 -5.20 -2.15
CA ARG A 186 -2.83 -5.53 -3.45
C ARG A 186 -3.28 -6.93 -3.90
N ALA A 187 -3.62 -7.06 -5.18
CA ALA A 187 -3.88 -8.36 -5.79
C ALA A 187 -2.56 -9.12 -6.08
N PRO A 188 -2.59 -10.47 -6.18
CA PRO A 188 -1.47 -11.27 -6.66
C PRO A 188 -0.86 -10.72 -7.93
N HIS A 189 0.45 -10.53 -7.93
CA HIS A 189 1.12 -9.88 -9.04
C HIS A 189 2.58 -10.31 -9.18
N TYR A 190 3.11 -10.14 -10.38
CA TYR A 190 4.52 -10.25 -10.67
C TYR A 190 5.12 -8.84 -10.79
N ILE A 191 6.35 -8.70 -10.30
CA ILE A 191 7.17 -7.51 -10.49
C ILE A 191 8.18 -7.81 -11.58
N VAL A 192 8.08 -7.10 -12.71
CA VAL A 192 9.05 -7.20 -13.80
C VAL A 192 10.06 -6.06 -13.64
N LYS A 193 11.28 -6.40 -13.22
CA LYS A 193 12.42 -5.48 -13.11
C LYS A 193 13.38 -5.74 -14.26
N PHE A 194 13.99 -4.69 -14.81
CA PHE A 194 15.03 -4.84 -15.82
C PHE A 194 16.40 -4.66 -15.18
N ASP A 195 17.42 -5.19 -15.83
CA ASP A 195 18.82 -4.94 -15.52
C ASP A 195 19.64 -5.04 -16.82
N GLY A 196 20.84 -4.48 -16.86
CA GLY A 196 21.72 -4.55 -18.02
C GLY A 196 22.86 -3.54 -18.00
N ALA A 197 23.44 -3.29 -19.18
CA ALA A 197 24.61 -2.45 -19.36
C ALA A 197 24.37 -0.97 -18.98
N ASP A 198 25.44 -0.17 -18.94
CA ASP A 198 25.43 1.26 -18.58
C ASP A 198 24.60 2.17 -19.53
N GLN A 199 24.07 1.60 -20.62
CA GLN A 199 23.23 2.31 -21.59
C GLN A 199 21.74 2.00 -21.36
N TYR A 200 20.98 3.04 -21.02
CA TYR A 200 19.53 2.94 -20.87
C TYR A 200 18.82 2.96 -22.23
N PRO A 201 17.86 2.05 -22.47
CA PRO A 201 17.18 1.95 -23.74
C PRO A 201 16.09 3.02 -23.93
N ALA A 202 15.96 3.51 -25.16
CA ALA A 202 14.85 4.36 -25.59
C ALA A 202 13.58 3.54 -25.89
N ALA A 203 13.71 2.22 -26.03
CA ALA A 203 12.59 1.30 -26.15
C ALA A 203 12.99 -0.09 -25.63
N ILE A 204 12.07 -0.76 -24.93
CA ILE A 204 12.18 -2.18 -24.58
C ILE A 204 10.93 -2.89 -25.07
N HIS A 205 11.12 -3.95 -25.84
CA HIS A 205 10.10 -4.92 -26.19
C HIS A 205 10.39 -6.23 -25.46
N ILE A 206 9.47 -6.65 -24.60
CA ILE A 206 9.56 -7.91 -23.87
C ILE A 206 8.41 -8.84 -24.27
N GLN A 207 8.75 -10.09 -24.52
CA GLN A 207 7.80 -11.18 -24.71
C GLN A 207 7.78 -12.03 -23.44
N LEU A 208 6.58 -12.24 -22.93
CA LEU A 208 6.31 -12.99 -21.71
C LEU A 208 5.39 -14.17 -22.03
N THR A 209 5.51 -15.24 -21.26
CA THR A 209 4.54 -16.34 -21.22
C THR A 209 4.02 -16.51 -19.80
N HIS A 210 2.79 -16.99 -19.66
CA HIS A 210 2.19 -17.33 -18.37
C HIS A 210 1.14 -18.43 -18.56
N ASP A 211 0.69 -19.00 -17.45
CA ASP A 211 -0.39 -19.98 -17.40
C ASP A 211 -1.61 -19.40 -16.65
N PRO A 212 -2.85 -19.77 -17.02
CA PRO A 212 -4.02 -19.48 -16.21
C PRO A 212 -3.91 -20.05 -14.79
N ASP A 213 -4.25 -19.27 -13.76
CA ASP A 213 -4.44 -19.81 -12.41
C ASP A 213 -5.86 -20.34 -12.24
N GLU A 214 -6.10 -21.58 -12.65
CA GLU A 214 -7.41 -22.23 -12.50
C GLU A 214 -7.84 -22.35 -11.02
N THR A 215 -6.89 -22.37 -10.07
CA THR A 215 -7.20 -22.50 -8.64
C THR A 215 -7.73 -21.21 -8.03
N ALA A 216 -7.30 -20.06 -8.56
CA ALA A 216 -7.81 -18.73 -8.21
C ALA A 216 -8.94 -18.26 -9.15
N GLY A 217 -9.48 -19.14 -10.01
CA GLY A 217 -10.53 -18.81 -10.97
C GLY A 217 -10.07 -17.90 -12.11
N GLY A 218 -8.77 -17.86 -12.41
CA GLY A 218 -8.19 -17.09 -13.50
C GLY A 218 -8.48 -17.72 -14.87
N GLU A 219 -8.84 -16.88 -15.84
CA GLU A 219 -9.06 -17.28 -17.24
C GLU A 219 -7.81 -17.11 -18.11
N GLY A 220 -6.65 -16.83 -17.50
CA GLY A 220 -5.41 -16.51 -18.20
C GLY A 220 -5.34 -15.08 -18.73
N ILE A 221 -6.22 -14.18 -18.32
CA ILE A 221 -6.19 -12.79 -18.80
C ILE A 221 -5.24 -11.98 -17.93
N ALA A 222 -4.05 -11.73 -18.46
CA ALA A 222 -3.04 -10.94 -17.77
C ALA A 222 -3.24 -9.43 -17.97
N TYR A 223 -3.03 -8.65 -16.91
CA TYR A 223 -3.16 -7.20 -16.87
C TYR A 223 -1.85 -6.53 -16.46
N VAL A 224 -1.38 -5.57 -17.28
CA VAL A 224 -0.16 -4.82 -17.00
C VAL A 224 -0.49 -3.54 -16.25
N VAL A 225 0.17 -3.32 -15.12
CA VAL A 225 0.06 -2.10 -14.33
C VAL A 225 1.33 -1.27 -14.48
N ASN A 226 1.17 -0.04 -14.94
CA ASN A 226 2.22 0.97 -14.84
C ASN A 226 2.07 1.70 -13.49
N PRO A 227 2.98 1.53 -12.52
CA PRO A 227 2.87 2.25 -11.25
C PRO A 227 2.81 3.76 -11.46
N ARG A 228 3.51 4.29 -12.49
CA ARG A 228 3.49 5.72 -12.84
C ARG A 228 3.64 5.98 -14.34
N THR A 229 2.62 6.60 -14.92
CA THR A 229 2.46 6.83 -16.37
C THR A 229 3.21 8.05 -16.89
N GLU A 230 3.60 8.98 -16.02
CA GLU A 230 4.24 10.23 -16.44
C GLU A 230 5.72 10.08 -16.84
N ARG A 231 6.31 8.89 -16.67
CA ARG A 231 7.74 8.61 -16.95
C ARG A 231 7.99 7.66 -18.10
N LYS A 232 7.01 6.81 -18.40
CA LYS A 232 7.04 5.86 -19.51
C LYS A 232 5.64 5.55 -19.97
N ASN A 233 5.53 5.20 -21.24
CA ASN A 233 4.36 4.56 -21.79
C ASN A 233 4.56 3.05 -21.75
N LEU A 234 3.50 2.34 -21.38
CA LEU A 234 3.38 0.90 -21.55
C LEU A 234 2.27 0.66 -22.56
N SER A 235 2.54 -0.16 -23.57
CA SER A 235 1.51 -0.75 -24.42
C SER A 235 1.70 -2.26 -24.41
N TRP A 236 0.63 -2.99 -24.23
CA TRP A 236 0.69 -4.44 -24.15
C TRP A 236 -0.48 -5.10 -24.86
N THR A 237 -0.29 -6.36 -25.20
CA THR A 237 -1.32 -7.27 -25.69
C THR A 237 -1.12 -8.60 -25.02
N ASP A 238 -2.21 -9.31 -24.74
CA ASP A 238 -2.20 -10.65 -24.17
C ASP A 238 -3.20 -11.52 -24.93
N ASP A 239 -2.82 -12.77 -25.21
CA ASP A 239 -3.66 -13.76 -25.91
C ASP A 239 -4.13 -14.91 -25.02
N GLY A 240 -3.94 -14.81 -23.70
CA GLY A 240 -4.28 -15.83 -22.72
C GLY A 240 -3.12 -16.72 -22.29
N THR A 241 -1.99 -16.71 -23.02
CA THR A 241 -0.76 -17.45 -22.63
C THR A 241 0.52 -16.71 -23.00
N ASN A 242 0.46 -15.82 -23.98
CA ASN A 242 1.58 -14.99 -24.42
C ASN A 242 1.20 -13.51 -24.27
N MET A 243 2.10 -12.78 -23.62
CA MET A 243 2.00 -11.35 -23.47
C MET A 243 3.17 -10.67 -24.18
N GLN A 244 2.90 -9.55 -24.83
CA GLN A 244 3.92 -8.65 -25.34
C GLN A 244 3.78 -7.31 -24.65
N VAL A 245 4.88 -6.76 -24.15
CA VAL A 245 4.90 -5.44 -23.54
C VAL A 245 5.96 -4.60 -24.24
N MET A 246 5.56 -3.41 -24.68
CA MET A 246 6.45 -2.39 -25.21
C MET A 246 6.52 -1.24 -24.21
N ILE A 247 7.74 -0.87 -23.85
CA ILE A 247 8.07 0.20 -22.92
C ILE A 247 8.79 1.29 -23.70
N THR A 248 8.30 2.52 -23.60
CA THR A 248 8.98 3.71 -24.15
C THR A 248 9.02 4.79 -23.08
N PRO A 249 10.17 5.45 -22.83
CA PRO A 249 10.23 6.59 -21.92
C PRO A 249 9.29 7.72 -22.38
N SER A 250 8.69 8.44 -21.43
CA SER A 250 7.95 9.69 -21.71
C SER A 250 8.75 10.88 -21.18
N GLY A 251 9.18 11.75 -22.09
CA GLY A 251 10.03 12.90 -21.82
C GLY A 251 10.70 13.42 -23.10
N ASP A 252 10.96 14.73 -23.17
CA ASP A 252 11.47 15.39 -24.39
C ASP A 252 12.96 15.17 -24.66
N GLY A 253 13.68 14.43 -23.81
CA GLY A 253 15.10 14.17 -23.94
C GLY A 253 16.00 15.40 -23.83
N THR A 254 15.47 16.58 -23.50
CA THR A 254 16.23 17.85 -23.62
C THR A 254 16.61 18.52 -22.31
N TRP A 255 16.17 18.03 -21.14
CA TRP A 255 16.66 18.57 -19.86
C TRP A 255 17.22 17.56 -18.85
N GLU A 256 16.85 16.27 -18.85
CA GLU A 256 17.35 15.30 -17.86
C GLU A 256 17.37 13.84 -18.33
N ASP A 257 18.17 13.58 -19.36
CA ASP A 257 18.78 12.25 -19.58
C ASP A 257 19.59 11.77 -18.34
N SER A 258 19.92 12.71 -17.44
CA SER A 258 20.48 12.46 -16.11
C SER A 258 19.51 11.85 -15.10
N ARG A 259 18.17 11.88 -15.26
CA ARG A 259 17.25 11.27 -14.27
C ARG A 259 16.88 9.82 -14.60
N LEU A 260 16.83 9.39 -15.86
CA LEU A 260 16.76 7.94 -16.13
C LEU A 260 18.07 7.24 -15.75
N SER A 261 19.21 7.92 -15.94
CA SER A 261 20.53 7.42 -15.55
C SER A 261 20.88 7.57 -14.06
N ALA A 262 20.44 8.62 -13.35
CA ALA A 262 20.71 8.79 -11.91
C ALA A 262 19.89 7.84 -11.02
N TYR A 263 18.78 7.31 -11.53
CA TYR A 263 17.84 6.48 -10.76
C TYR A 263 17.63 5.08 -11.35
N GLY A 264 18.23 4.83 -12.52
CA GLY A 264 18.51 3.52 -13.07
C GLY A 264 17.31 2.67 -13.47
N TRP A 265 17.56 1.36 -13.55
CA TRP A 265 16.64 0.36 -14.05
C TRP A 265 15.29 0.27 -13.31
N LYS A 266 15.22 0.76 -12.06
CA LYS A 266 13.98 0.81 -11.27
C LYS A 266 12.84 1.53 -12.01
N ARG A 267 13.16 2.49 -12.88
CA ARG A 267 12.17 3.23 -13.66
C ARG A 267 11.47 2.40 -14.74
N TYR A 268 12.09 1.32 -15.19
CA TYR A 268 11.48 0.41 -16.17
C TYR A 268 10.54 -0.61 -15.51
N LYS A 269 10.56 -0.75 -14.16
CA LYS A 269 9.71 -1.67 -13.40
C LYS A 269 8.22 -1.55 -13.71
N PHE A 270 7.55 -2.65 -14.02
CA PHE A 270 6.08 -2.71 -14.12
C PHE A 270 5.55 -3.95 -13.42
N TYR A 271 4.22 -4.02 -13.26
CA TYR A 271 3.57 -5.20 -12.68
C TYR A 271 2.73 -5.94 -13.71
N VAL A 272 2.60 -7.25 -13.53
CA VAL A 272 1.64 -8.09 -14.24
C VAL A 272 0.76 -8.79 -13.21
N THR A 273 -0.56 -8.70 -13.35
CA THR A 273 -1.55 -9.31 -12.45
C THR A 273 -2.66 -9.96 -13.28
N GLY A 274 -3.70 -10.52 -12.66
CA GLY A 274 -4.85 -11.11 -13.36
C GLY A 274 -5.05 -12.61 -13.14
N ASN A 275 -4.68 -13.14 -11.97
CA ASN A 275 -4.79 -14.56 -11.62
C ASN A 275 -4.12 -15.47 -12.68
N ILE A 276 -2.82 -15.21 -12.86
CA ILE A 276 -1.93 -15.99 -13.73
C ILE A 276 -0.80 -16.58 -12.88
N THR A 277 -0.21 -17.67 -13.35
CA THR A 277 0.96 -18.31 -12.74
C THR A 277 2.11 -18.43 -13.74
N ASN A 278 3.30 -18.81 -13.25
CA ASN A 278 4.47 -19.15 -14.09
C ASN A 278 4.86 -18.05 -15.10
N LEU A 279 4.75 -16.78 -14.74
CA LEU A 279 5.16 -15.69 -15.63
C LEU A 279 6.66 -15.77 -15.92
N GLN A 280 7.03 -15.86 -17.20
CA GLN A 280 8.42 -16.01 -17.66
C GLN A 280 8.75 -15.07 -18.81
N ALA A 281 9.95 -14.51 -18.79
CA ALA A 281 10.47 -13.73 -19.91
C ALA A 281 11.07 -14.65 -20.98
N GLN A 282 10.52 -14.60 -22.19
CA GLN A 282 11.01 -15.36 -23.34
C GLN A 282 12.08 -14.59 -24.10
N ASN A 283 11.85 -13.30 -24.34
CA ASN A 283 12.77 -12.45 -25.08
C ASN A 283 12.69 -11.00 -24.59
N VAL A 284 13.85 -10.35 -24.48
CA VAL A 284 13.98 -8.93 -24.16
C VAL A 284 14.80 -8.28 -25.27
N ASN A 285 14.16 -7.45 -26.07
CA ASN A 285 14.82 -6.66 -27.11
C ASN A 285 14.82 -5.20 -26.67
N ALA A 286 15.99 -4.57 -26.65
CA ALA A 286 16.16 -3.19 -26.26
C ALA A 286 16.77 -2.39 -27.41
N TYR A 287 16.39 -1.12 -27.54
CA TYR A 287 16.84 -0.25 -28.62
C TYR A 287 17.25 1.11 -28.11
N ASP A 288 18.28 1.71 -28.74
CA ASP A 288 18.67 3.09 -28.51
C ASP A 288 17.72 4.09 -29.21
N SER A 289 17.97 5.39 -29.06
CA SER A 289 17.13 6.46 -29.62
C SER A 289 17.15 6.54 -31.15
N VAL A 290 18.07 5.83 -31.82
CA VAL A 290 18.19 5.74 -33.28
C VAL A 290 17.65 4.39 -33.80
N GLY A 291 17.26 3.48 -32.89
CA GLY A 291 16.71 2.16 -33.21
C GLY A 291 17.75 1.06 -33.33
N ASN A 292 19.01 1.28 -32.93
CA ASN A 292 20.01 0.22 -32.90
C ASN A 292 19.77 -0.70 -31.69
N PRO A 293 19.97 -2.02 -31.83
CA PRO A 293 19.79 -2.95 -30.73
C PRO A 293 20.83 -2.73 -29.63
N ILE A 294 20.38 -2.78 -28.37
CA ILE A 294 21.21 -2.78 -27.16
C ILE A 294 21.23 -4.20 -26.61
N SER A 295 22.42 -4.77 -26.45
CA SER A 295 22.62 -6.12 -25.91
C SER A 295 22.79 -6.13 -24.40
N GLY A 296 22.51 -7.27 -23.77
CA GLY A 296 22.79 -7.50 -22.35
C GLY A 296 21.71 -6.99 -21.39
N ILE A 297 20.56 -6.55 -21.93
CA ILE A 297 19.40 -6.22 -21.12
C ILE A 297 18.65 -7.51 -20.77
N THR A 298 18.32 -7.68 -19.50
CA THR A 298 17.59 -8.83 -18.96
C THR A 298 16.38 -8.37 -18.17
N ALA A 299 15.41 -9.27 -17.97
CA ALA A 299 14.26 -9.05 -17.12
C ALA A 299 14.29 -10.06 -15.97
N ASN A 300 14.19 -9.56 -14.75
CA ASN A 300 14.00 -10.33 -13.53
C ASN A 300 12.52 -10.24 -13.14
N ILE A 301 11.90 -11.39 -12.95
CA ILE A 301 10.49 -11.53 -12.60
C ILE A 301 10.42 -12.06 -11.17
N ILE A 302 9.77 -11.30 -10.30
CA ILE A 302 9.56 -11.65 -8.90
C ILE A 302 8.07 -11.86 -8.69
N GLU A 303 7.67 -13.02 -8.19
CA GLU A 303 6.28 -13.32 -7.86
C GLU A 303 5.92 -12.77 -6.47
N ARG A 304 4.75 -12.14 -6.37
CA ARG A 304 4.10 -11.73 -5.12
C ARG A 304 2.74 -12.41 -5.07
N SER A 305 2.68 -13.51 -4.33
CA SER A 305 1.46 -14.31 -4.18
C SER A 305 0.85 -14.06 -2.82
N TYR A 306 -0.46 -13.79 -2.82
CA TYR A 306 -1.24 -13.64 -1.60
C TYR A 306 -1.95 -14.95 -1.35
N THR A 307 -1.73 -15.56 -0.19
CA THR A 307 -2.61 -16.63 0.28
C THR A 307 -3.97 -16.02 0.59
N THR A 308 -4.88 -16.02 -0.38
CA THR A 308 -6.29 -15.83 -0.05
C THR A 308 -6.69 -17.04 0.79
N SER A 309 -6.65 -16.91 2.12
CA SER A 309 -7.31 -17.89 2.97
C SER A 309 -8.74 -17.99 2.45
N PRO A 310 -9.19 -19.18 2.03
CA PRO A 310 -10.59 -19.38 1.73
C PRO A 310 -11.30 -19.32 3.08
N ASP A 311 -11.89 -18.18 3.40
CA ASP A 311 -13.00 -18.14 4.35
C ASP A 311 -14.27 -18.60 3.60
#